data_AF-A0A202DXH3-F1
#
_entry.id   AF-A0A202DXH3-F1
#
_cell.length_a   1.000
_cell.length_b   1.000
_cell.length_c   1.000
_cell.angle_alpha   90.00
_cell.angle_beta   90.00
_cell.angle_gamma   90.00
#
_symmetry.space_group_name_H-M   'P 1'
#
loop_
_entity.id
_entity.type
_entity.pdbx_description
1 polymer ?
#
loop_
_entity_poly.entity_id
_entity_poly.type
_entity_poly.pdbx_seq_one_letter_code
_entity_poly.pdbx_strand_id
1 'polypeptide(L)'
;MREGLRHAIFGILLLITMAIIGSYPARVLFVSRTQEKLVVDGSLATILLFGLIAAVLCASHTIAREIETGTVLLVLSKPVGRVSFIVAKVLGILAAITLFVWSTSMCTLIALKSATDQFRFDPYLMGGVFAAIGVSCLIGAGRNYFAKRSFPAACATSLCVTITLVATVAMFLPRWEQNRYLWARGSSYFDPNLCRGLILILFAVWAMATMATALSTRFNMMSNLTICLVIFVVGLMSDWFHGNIINTKLADLERMMLSWYFIFVPLVLLLWVVTIKHFHQRRNLKLRVWEIHLVFAMLVGGFISKAVADHINQVHLQEPAPWMKAAARGIYEMKNGVADAVYAAIPNWQQFWLADALAKGSIIPGTYLLMGALYVFLFMFMFTLLAVAMFADREVGKQMIG
;
A
#
# COMPACT_ATOMS: atom_id res chain seq x y z
N MET A 1 8.25 -16.51 8.81
CA MET A 1 7.34 -17.15 7.84
C MET A 1 6.34 -18.08 8.50
N ARG A 2 6.78 -19.15 9.18
CA ARG A 2 5.86 -20.15 9.77
C ARG A 2 4.83 -19.55 10.72
N GLU A 3 5.22 -18.59 11.55
CA GLU A 3 4.32 -17.93 12.50
C GLU A 3 3.22 -17.11 11.80
N GLY A 4 3.60 -16.21 10.88
CA GLY A 4 2.65 -15.40 10.10
C GLY A 4 1.62 -16.21 9.32
N LEU A 5 2.04 -17.35 8.73
CA LEU A 5 1.15 -18.22 7.95
C LEU A 5 0.10 -18.97 8.79
N ARG A 6 0.27 -19.09 10.11
CA ARG A 6 -0.67 -19.82 10.98
C ARG A 6 -1.93 -19.01 11.27
N HIS A 7 -1.88 -17.69 11.10
CA HIS A 7 -3.02 -16.83 11.39
C HIS A 7 -4.10 -16.97 10.30
N ALA A 8 -5.34 -17.20 10.75
CA ALA A 8 -6.49 -17.38 9.84
C ALA A 8 -6.71 -16.17 8.92
N ILE A 9 -6.43 -14.97 9.41
CA ILE A 9 -6.64 -13.72 8.66
C ILE A 9 -5.76 -13.70 7.39
N PHE A 10 -4.51 -14.15 7.47
CA PHE A 10 -3.63 -14.22 6.29
C PHE A 10 -4.18 -15.19 5.23
N GLY A 11 -4.62 -16.38 5.67
CA GLY A 11 -5.20 -17.38 4.77
C GLY A 11 -6.48 -16.87 4.09
N ILE A 12 -7.39 -16.27 4.86
CA ILE A 12 -8.63 -15.70 4.34
C ILE A 12 -8.33 -14.58 3.34
N LEU A 13 -7.41 -13.67 3.68
CA LEU A 13 -7.03 -12.58 2.80
C LEU A 13 -6.46 -13.09 1.47
N LEU A 14 -5.59 -14.10 1.50
CA LEU A 14 -5.03 -14.73 0.30
C LEU A 14 -6.13 -15.35 -0.58
N LEU A 15 -7.06 -16.11 0.03
CA LEU A 15 -8.16 -16.74 -0.69
C LEU A 15 -9.10 -15.71 -1.34
N ILE A 16 -9.47 -14.67 -0.61
CA ILE A 16 -10.31 -13.57 -1.12
C ILE A 16 -9.60 -12.85 -2.26
N THR A 17 -8.31 -12.52 -2.09
CA THR A 17 -7.52 -11.83 -3.11
C THR A 17 -7.46 -12.65 -4.39
N MET A 18 -7.21 -13.96 -4.29
CA MET A 18 -7.22 -14.84 -5.45
C MET A 18 -8.60 -14.99 -6.09
N ALA A 19 -9.68 -15.05 -5.30
CA ALA A 19 -11.04 -15.10 -5.82
C ALA A 19 -11.42 -13.81 -6.57
N ILE A 20 -11.01 -12.64 -6.06
CA ILE A 20 -11.18 -11.35 -6.74
C ILE A 20 -10.43 -11.39 -8.08
N ILE A 21 -9.13 -11.72 -8.06
CA ILE A 21 -8.30 -11.75 -9.28
C ILE A 21 -8.85 -12.73 -10.31
N GLY A 22 -9.16 -13.96 -9.90
CA GLY A 22 -9.68 -15.00 -10.78
C GLY A 22 -11.04 -14.65 -11.39
N SER A 23 -11.81 -13.76 -10.76
CA SER A 23 -13.12 -13.32 -11.27
C SER A 23 -13.05 -12.12 -12.22
N TYR A 24 -11.91 -11.46 -12.40
CA TYR A 24 -11.80 -10.29 -13.29
C TYR A 24 -12.25 -10.54 -14.73
N PRO A 25 -11.91 -11.66 -15.39
CA PRO A 25 -12.34 -11.92 -16.77
C PRO A 25 -13.86 -11.86 -16.94
N ALA A 26 -14.61 -12.31 -15.93
CA ALA A 26 -16.07 -12.25 -15.91
C ALA A 26 -16.61 -10.84 -15.59
N ARG A 27 -15.96 -10.09 -14.70
CA ARG A 27 -16.42 -8.73 -14.30
C ARG A 27 -16.19 -7.65 -15.37
N VAL A 28 -15.24 -7.90 -16.27
CA VAL A 28 -14.81 -6.94 -17.30
C VAL A 28 -15.42 -7.29 -18.67
N LEU A 29 -16.33 -8.28 -18.71
CA LEU A 29 -17.17 -8.49 -19.88
C LEU A 29 -17.89 -7.19 -20.24
N PHE A 30 -18.05 -6.93 -21.54
CA PHE A 30 -18.72 -5.74 -22.09
C PHE A 30 -17.88 -4.46 -22.17
N VAL A 31 -16.61 -4.45 -21.77
CA VAL A 31 -15.72 -3.31 -22.04
C VAL A 31 -15.08 -3.42 -23.42
N SER A 32 -15.42 -2.49 -24.31
CA SER A 32 -14.90 -2.44 -25.68
C SER A 32 -13.40 -2.22 -25.76
N ARG A 33 -12.69 -3.13 -26.45
CA ARG A 33 -11.27 -3.04 -26.86
C ARG A 33 -10.21 -2.97 -25.74
N THR A 34 -10.57 -3.06 -24.46
CA THR A 34 -9.60 -2.91 -23.34
C THR A 34 -9.78 -3.93 -22.21
N GLN A 35 -10.40 -5.09 -22.46
CA GLN A 35 -10.64 -6.10 -21.42
C GLN A 35 -9.33 -6.58 -20.78
N GLU A 36 -8.32 -6.94 -21.57
CA GLU A 36 -7.01 -7.37 -21.08
C GLU A 36 -6.34 -6.32 -20.19
N LYS A 37 -6.39 -5.04 -20.60
CA LYS A 37 -5.87 -3.91 -19.83
C LYS A 37 -6.51 -3.84 -18.45
N LEU A 38 -7.83 -3.92 -18.37
CA LEU A 38 -8.56 -3.81 -17.10
C LEU A 38 -8.35 -5.03 -16.19
N VAL A 39 -8.17 -6.23 -16.75
CA VAL A 39 -7.80 -7.41 -15.98
C VAL A 39 -6.40 -7.25 -15.39
N VAL A 40 -5.42 -6.80 -16.17
CA VAL A 40 -4.06 -6.53 -15.68
C VAL A 40 -4.08 -5.43 -14.62
N ASP A 41 -4.69 -4.29 -14.92
CA ASP A 41 -4.73 -3.13 -14.02
C ASP A 41 -5.42 -3.46 -12.69
N GLY A 42 -6.59 -4.09 -12.75
CA GLY A 42 -7.32 -4.54 -11.56
C GLY A 42 -6.54 -5.57 -10.74
N SER A 43 -5.83 -6.49 -11.41
CA SER A 43 -5.02 -7.50 -10.73
C SER A 43 -3.81 -6.89 -10.02
N LEU A 44 -3.07 -5.99 -10.69
CA LEU A 44 -1.91 -5.30 -10.09
C LEU A 44 -2.34 -4.43 -8.91
N ALA A 45 -3.44 -3.67 -9.05
CA ALA A 45 -4.00 -2.86 -7.97
C ALA A 45 -4.43 -3.72 -6.76
N THR A 46 -5.07 -4.87 -7.03
CA THR A 46 -5.48 -5.83 -5.99
C THR A 46 -4.28 -6.42 -5.26
N ILE A 47 -3.22 -6.80 -5.97
CA ILE A 47 -2.00 -7.32 -5.35
C ILE A 47 -1.35 -6.25 -4.47
N LEU A 48 -1.26 -5.00 -4.93
CA LEU A 48 -0.67 -3.91 -4.15
C LEU A 48 -1.46 -3.64 -2.86
N LEU A 49 -2.77 -3.44 -2.97
CA LEU A 49 -3.62 -3.09 -1.83
C LEU A 49 -3.70 -4.24 -0.83
N PHE A 50 -4.05 -5.45 -1.29
CA PHE A 50 -4.18 -6.60 -0.39
C PHE A 50 -2.81 -7.10 0.09
N GLY A 51 -1.75 -6.93 -0.70
CA GLY A 51 -0.37 -7.20 -0.30
C GLY A 51 0.09 -6.28 0.83
N LEU A 52 -0.26 -4.99 0.81
CA LEU A 52 -0.03 -4.08 1.92
C LEU A 52 -0.77 -4.52 3.18
N ILE A 53 -2.06 -4.86 3.05
CA ILE A 53 -2.87 -5.32 4.18
C ILE A 53 -2.26 -6.61 4.76
N ALA A 54 -1.86 -7.56 3.91
CA ALA A 54 -1.19 -8.79 4.32
C ALA A 54 0.13 -8.49 5.06
N ALA A 55 0.93 -7.56 4.56
CA ALA A 55 2.18 -7.12 5.16
C ALA A 55 1.97 -6.53 6.55
N VAL A 56 1.02 -5.62 6.71
CA VAL A 56 0.68 -5.01 8.00
C VAL A 56 0.20 -6.04 9.00
N LEU A 57 -0.67 -6.96 8.60
CA LEU A 57 -1.18 -8.00 9.47
C LEU A 57 -0.07 -8.97 9.90
N CYS A 58 0.77 -9.42 8.97
CA CYS A 58 1.93 -10.25 9.28
C CYS A 58 2.89 -9.54 10.24
N ALA A 59 3.22 -8.28 9.98
CA ALA A 59 4.12 -7.49 10.84
C ALA A 59 3.54 -7.25 12.23
N SER A 60 2.25 -6.96 12.34
CA SER A 60 1.59 -6.66 13.61
C SER A 60 1.43 -7.91 14.48
N HIS A 61 1.08 -9.05 13.88
CA HIS A 61 1.01 -10.31 14.62
C HIS A 61 2.37 -10.84 15.05
N THR A 62 3.39 -10.66 14.20
CA THR A 62 4.73 -11.20 14.45
C THR A 62 5.55 -10.35 15.44
N ILE A 63 5.27 -9.05 15.55
CA ILE A 63 6.04 -8.11 16.38
C ILE A 63 5.14 -7.41 17.40
N ALA A 64 4.17 -6.60 16.97
CA ALA A 64 3.38 -5.79 17.89
C ALA A 64 2.70 -6.64 18.97
N ARG A 65 2.12 -7.79 18.57
CA ARG A 65 1.48 -8.71 19.51
C ARG A 65 2.45 -9.40 20.47
N GLU A 66 3.66 -9.75 20.02
CA GLU A 66 4.67 -10.29 20.93
C GLU A 66 5.11 -9.26 21.96
N ILE A 67 5.17 -7.98 21.56
CA ILE A 67 5.50 -6.89 22.46
C ILE A 67 4.37 -6.66 23.47
N GLU A 68 3.12 -6.59 23.00
CA GLU A 68 1.93 -6.42 23.85
C GLU A 68 1.74 -7.56 24.86
N THR A 69 2.08 -8.79 24.48
CA THR A 69 1.97 -9.98 25.34
C THR A 69 3.21 -10.22 26.22
N GLY A 70 4.26 -9.41 26.08
CA GLY A 70 5.50 -9.54 26.84
C GLY A 70 6.36 -10.75 26.45
N THR A 71 6.00 -11.51 25.41
CA THR A 71 6.76 -12.70 24.98
C THR A 71 8.12 -12.34 24.41
N VAL A 72 8.30 -11.12 23.90
CA VAL A 72 9.60 -10.60 23.46
C VAL A 72 10.65 -10.66 24.58
N LEU A 73 10.28 -10.38 25.83
CA LEU A 73 11.20 -10.43 26.98
C LEU A 73 11.72 -11.86 27.22
N LEU A 74 10.89 -12.87 26.96
CA LEU A 74 11.28 -14.27 27.10
C LEU A 74 12.28 -14.70 26.02
N VAL A 75 12.23 -14.09 24.84
CA VAL A 75 13.17 -14.35 23.75
C VAL A 75 14.49 -13.63 24.01
N LEU A 76 14.42 -12.38 24.49
CA LEU A 76 15.59 -11.55 24.79
C LEU A 76 16.31 -11.92 26.10
N SER A 77 15.73 -12.79 26.94
CA SER A 77 16.42 -13.34 28.12
C SER A 77 17.49 -14.36 27.75
N LYS A 78 17.42 -14.92 26.53
CA LYS A 78 18.49 -15.72 25.92
C LYS A 78 19.48 -14.78 25.22
N PRO A 79 20.73 -15.21 24.95
CA PRO A 79 21.76 -14.37 24.33
C PRO A 79 21.49 -14.12 22.83
N VAL A 80 20.36 -13.49 22.51
CA VAL A 80 19.92 -13.11 21.17
C VAL A 80 19.91 -11.58 21.09
N GLY A 81 20.73 -11.03 20.20
CA GLY A 81 20.79 -9.58 20.01
C GLY A 81 19.49 -9.01 19.44
N ARG A 82 19.14 -7.78 19.83
CA ARG A 82 17.92 -7.07 19.36
C ARG A 82 17.90 -6.91 17.83
N VAL A 83 19.06 -6.65 17.23
CA VAL A 83 19.22 -6.56 15.76
C VAL A 83 18.87 -7.89 15.10
N SER A 84 19.44 -9.00 15.59
CA SER A 84 19.16 -10.33 15.06
C SER A 84 17.69 -10.72 15.19
N PHE A 85 17.04 -10.31 16.28
CA PHE A 85 15.61 -10.52 16.48
C PHE A 85 14.78 -9.83 15.39
N ILE A 86 14.97 -8.51 15.19
CA ILE A 86 14.21 -7.74 14.19
C ILE A 86 14.49 -8.23 12.77
N VAL A 87 15.76 -8.46 12.41
CA VAL A 87 16.13 -8.95 11.07
C VAL A 87 15.49 -10.31 10.76
N ALA A 88 15.48 -11.23 11.74
CA ALA A 88 14.81 -12.53 11.57
C ALA A 88 13.29 -12.39 11.36
N LYS A 89 12.64 -11.45 12.07
CA LYS A 89 11.21 -11.17 11.86
C LYS A 89 10.96 -10.55 10.48
N VAL A 90 11.77 -9.59 10.05
CA VAL A 90 11.71 -8.97 8.71
C VAL A 90 11.81 -10.05 7.62
N LEU A 91 12.86 -10.89 7.64
CA LEU A 91 13.02 -11.98 6.67
C LEU A 91 11.83 -12.95 6.70
N GLY A 92 11.32 -13.23 7.90
CA GLY A 92 10.15 -14.06 8.09
C GLY A 92 8.87 -13.49 7.47
N ILE A 93 8.67 -12.18 7.52
CA ILE A 93 7.54 -11.45 6.93
C ILE A 93 7.71 -11.39 5.41
N LEU A 94 8.91 -11.05 4.92
CA LEU A 94 9.22 -11.02 3.49
C LEU A 94 8.92 -12.35 2.82
N ALA A 95 9.32 -13.48 3.42
CA ALA A 95 9.02 -14.80 2.88
C ALA A 95 7.52 -15.13 2.83
N ALA A 96 6.72 -14.66 3.81
CA ALA A 96 5.27 -14.84 3.79
C ALA A 96 4.62 -13.99 2.68
N ILE A 97 5.12 -12.77 2.48
CA ILE A 97 4.68 -11.86 1.43
C ILE A 97 5.08 -12.36 0.05
N THR A 98 6.26 -12.92 -0.11
CA THR A 98 6.67 -13.57 -1.37
C THR A 98 5.71 -14.70 -1.73
N LEU A 99 5.30 -15.53 -0.77
CA LEU A 99 4.31 -16.58 -1.02
C LEU A 99 2.95 -15.99 -1.45
N PHE A 100 2.51 -14.91 -0.79
CA PHE A 100 1.26 -14.21 -1.12
C PHE A 100 1.30 -13.69 -2.56
N VAL A 101 2.31 -12.88 -2.89
CA VAL A 101 2.47 -12.24 -4.20
C VAL A 101 2.71 -13.28 -5.29
N TRP A 102 3.49 -14.33 -5.03
CA TRP A 102 3.68 -15.42 -5.98
C TRP A 102 2.34 -16.08 -6.35
N SER A 103 1.54 -16.45 -5.35
CA SER A 103 0.27 -17.14 -5.57
C SER A 103 -0.72 -16.28 -6.36
N THR A 104 -0.80 -14.98 -6.05
CA THR A 104 -1.66 -14.02 -6.77
C THR A 104 -1.12 -13.64 -8.15
N SER A 105 0.21 -13.65 -8.34
CA SER A 105 0.85 -13.45 -9.64
C SER A 105 0.52 -14.60 -10.60
N MET A 106 0.61 -15.85 -10.13
CA MET A 106 0.18 -17.02 -10.92
C MET A 106 -1.32 -16.94 -11.26
N CYS A 107 -2.15 -16.51 -10.31
CA CYS A 107 -3.57 -16.24 -10.55
C CYS A 107 -3.78 -15.18 -11.65
N THR A 108 -2.99 -14.11 -11.64
CA THR A 108 -3.06 -13.02 -12.63
C THR A 108 -2.72 -13.50 -14.04
N LEU A 109 -1.69 -14.35 -14.18
CA LEU A 109 -1.32 -14.94 -15.47
C LEU A 109 -2.45 -15.81 -16.04
N ILE A 110 -3.10 -16.61 -15.19
CA ILE A 110 -4.26 -17.43 -15.60
C ILE A 110 -5.45 -16.54 -15.94
N ALA A 111 -5.72 -15.50 -15.13
CA ALA A 111 -6.83 -14.58 -15.34
C ALA A 111 -6.66 -13.81 -16.67
N LEU A 112 -5.47 -13.30 -16.97
CA LEU A 112 -5.20 -12.66 -18.26
C LEU A 112 -5.38 -13.65 -19.41
N LYS A 113 -4.88 -14.88 -19.29
CA LYS A 113 -5.05 -15.89 -20.34
C LYS A 113 -6.52 -16.29 -20.54
N SER A 114 -7.33 -16.22 -19.48
CA SER A 114 -8.77 -16.47 -19.55
C SER A 114 -9.54 -15.35 -20.26
N ALA A 115 -9.02 -14.12 -20.28
CA ALA A 115 -9.61 -13.02 -21.04
C ALA A 115 -9.29 -13.18 -22.53
N THR A 116 -10.25 -13.68 -23.31
CA THR A 116 -10.04 -13.99 -24.74
C THR A 116 -10.63 -12.96 -25.68
N ASP A 117 -11.84 -12.44 -25.40
CA ASP A 117 -12.54 -11.48 -26.25
C ASP A 117 -13.56 -10.65 -25.43
N GLN A 118 -13.97 -9.49 -25.93
CA GLN A 118 -14.85 -8.52 -25.24
C GLN A 118 -16.13 -9.13 -24.64
N PHE A 119 -16.67 -10.19 -25.26
CA PHE A 119 -17.90 -10.86 -24.84
C PHE A 119 -17.68 -12.31 -24.40
N ARG A 120 -16.44 -12.77 -24.34
CA ARG A 120 -16.12 -14.17 -24.03
C ARG A 120 -14.87 -14.26 -23.17
N PHE A 121 -14.89 -15.20 -22.23
CA PHE A 121 -13.73 -15.60 -21.47
C PHE A 121 -13.64 -17.12 -21.51
N ASP A 122 -12.47 -17.67 -21.21
CA ASP A 122 -12.27 -19.11 -21.07
C ASP A 122 -12.79 -19.56 -19.69
N PRO A 123 -13.96 -20.25 -19.62
CA PRO A 123 -14.53 -20.68 -18.35
C PRO A 123 -13.74 -21.80 -17.69
N TYR A 124 -12.95 -22.56 -18.45
CA TYR A 124 -12.17 -23.68 -17.92
C TYR A 124 -10.92 -23.18 -17.18
N LEU A 125 -10.22 -22.19 -17.74
CA LEU A 125 -9.09 -21.55 -17.05
C LEU A 125 -9.54 -20.81 -15.79
N MET A 126 -10.65 -20.07 -15.87
CA MET A 126 -11.25 -19.43 -14.71
C MET A 126 -11.66 -20.46 -13.65
N GLY A 127 -12.37 -21.52 -14.08
CA GLY A 127 -12.75 -22.64 -13.21
C GLY A 127 -11.54 -23.34 -12.57
N GLY A 128 -10.42 -23.43 -13.30
CA GLY A 128 -9.16 -23.98 -12.80
C GLY A 128 -8.59 -23.22 -11.59
N VAL A 129 -8.73 -21.89 -11.56
CA VAL A 129 -8.34 -21.07 -10.38
C VAL A 129 -9.19 -21.41 -9.16
N PHE A 130 -10.51 -21.46 -9.33
CA PHE A 130 -11.44 -21.78 -8.23
C PHE A 130 -11.30 -23.25 -7.77
N ALA A 131 -11.02 -24.16 -8.70
CA ALA A 131 -10.69 -25.55 -8.39
C ALA A 131 -9.38 -25.64 -7.61
N ALA A 132 -8.34 -24.88 -7.98
CA ALA A 132 -7.08 -24.83 -7.23
C ALA A 132 -7.29 -24.32 -5.80
N ILE A 133 -8.15 -23.31 -5.61
CA ILE A 133 -8.58 -22.83 -4.29
C ILE A 133 -9.27 -23.96 -3.52
N GLY A 134 -10.28 -24.60 -4.08
CA GLY A 134 -11.01 -25.70 -3.44
C GLY A 134 -10.10 -26.87 -3.04
N VAL A 135 -9.25 -27.33 -3.96
CA VAL A 135 -8.27 -28.40 -3.72
C VAL A 135 -7.28 -28.00 -2.63
N SER A 136 -6.79 -26.76 -2.62
CA SER A 136 -5.85 -26.29 -1.59
C SER A 136 -6.49 -26.29 -0.19
N CYS A 137 -7.76 -25.90 -0.09
CA CYS A 137 -8.55 -25.96 1.13
C CYS A 137 -8.78 -27.40 1.58
N LEU A 138 -9.08 -28.34 0.67
CA LEU A 138 -9.23 -29.76 0.99
C LEU A 138 -7.91 -30.36 1.50
N ILE A 139 -6.78 -30.05 0.85
CA ILE A 139 -5.44 -30.46 1.31
C ILE A 139 -5.14 -29.84 2.67
N GLY A 140 -5.47 -28.57 2.88
CA GLY A 140 -5.33 -27.87 4.15
C GLY A 140 -6.15 -28.53 5.26
N ALA A 141 -7.40 -28.89 4.97
CA ALA A 141 -8.29 -29.59 5.89
C ALA A 141 -7.78 -30.99 6.22
N GLY A 142 -7.34 -31.77 5.21
CA GLY A 142 -6.72 -33.08 5.42
C GLY A 142 -5.45 -33.00 6.27
N ARG A 143 -4.54 -32.07 5.97
CA ARG A 143 -3.32 -31.84 6.79
C ARG A 143 -3.64 -31.37 8.21
N ASN A 144 -4.73 -30.64 8.40
CA ASN A 144 -5.20 -30.26 9.73
C ASN A 144 -5.77 -31.45 10.50
N TYR A 145 -6.59 -32.29 9.84
CA TYR A 145 -7.22 -33.44 10.45
C TYR A 145 -6.21 -34.54 10.83
N PHE A 146 -5.40 -34.97 9.85
CA PHE A 146 -4.46 -36.10 9.99
C PHE A 146 -3.14 -35.70 10.67
N ALA A 147 -2.53 -34.58 10.26
CA ALA A 147 -1.18 -34.20 10.72
C ALA A 147 -1.18 -33.11 11.81
N LYS A 148 -2.35 -32.70 12.30
CA LYS A 148 -2.55 -31.64 13.32
C LYS A 148 -1.79 -30.34 13.01
N ARG A 149 -1.54 -30.05 11.74
CA ARG A 149 -0.92 -28.80 11.28
C ARG A 149 -1.97 -27.70 11.22
N SER A 150 -1.57 -26.44 11.35
CA SER A 150 -2.50 -25.30 11.22
C SER A 150 -3.11 -25.25 9.82
N PHE A 151 -4.45 -25.21 9.75
CA PHE A 151 -5.19 -25.11 8.49
C PHE A 151 -4.73 -23.93 7.59
N PRO A 152 -4.61 -22.68 8.09
CA PRO A 152 -4.25 -21.54 7.21
C PRO A 152 -2.87 -21.70 6.57
N ALA A 153 -1.87 -22.15 7.33
CA ALA A 153 -0.52 -22.33 6.79
C ALA A 153 -0.45 -23.51 5.80
N ALA A 154 -1.17 -24.60 6.09
CA ALA A 154 -1.23 -25.75 5.21
C ALA A 154 -1.95 -25.42 3.90
N CYS A 155 -3.04 -24.65 3.97
CA CYS A 155 -3.80 -24.16 2.82
C CYS A 155 -2.98 -23.17 1.98
N ALA A 156 -2.34 -22.17 2.60
CA ALA A 156 -1.54 -21.18 1.86
C ALA A 156 -0.34 -21.84 1.12
N THR A 157 0.33 -22.80 1.76
CA THR A 157 1.46 -23.51 1.14
C THR A 157 1.01 -24.50 0.08
N SER A 158 -0.10 -25.22 0.27
CA SER A 158 -0.66 -26.09 -0.78
C SER A 158 -1.16 -25.27 -1.96
N LEU A 159 -1.80 -24.13 -1.72
CA LEU A 159 -2.31 -23.22 -2.75
C LEU A 159 -1.19 -22.69 -3.63
N CYS A 160 -0.07 -22.27 -3.03
CA CYS A 160 1.12 -21.83 -3.77
C CYS A 160 1.60 -22.91 -4.77
N VAL A 161 1.55 -24.19 -4.39
CA VAL A 161 1.94 -25.30 -5.27
C VAL A 161 0.86 -25.58 -6.32
N THR A 162 -0.41 -25.71 -5.93
CA THR A 162 -1.50 -26.06 -6.84
C THR A 162 -1.73 -24.98 -7.90
N ILE A 163 -1.69 -23.70 -7.52
CA ILE A 163 -1.86 -22.61 -8.49
C ILE A 163 -0.68 -22.51 -9.46
N THR A 164 0.54 -22.82 -9.02
CA THR A 164 1.71 -22.87 -9.90
C THR A 164 1.56 -23.99 -10.92
N LEU A 165 1.10 -25.17 -10.49
CA LEU A 165 0.80 -26.28 -11.40
C LEU A 165 -0.28 -25.90 -12.42
N VAL A 166 -1.39 -25.31 -11.98
CA VAL A 166 -2.45 -24.85 -12.88
C VAL A 166 -1.93 -23.78 -13.85
N ALA A 167 -1.11 -22.84 -13.40
CA ALA A 167 -0.51 -21.82 -14.25
C ALA A 167 0.44 -22.43 -15.30
N THR A 168 1.26 -23.41 -14.92
CA THR A 168 2.14 -24.10 -15.87
C THR A 168 1.34 -24.86 -16.94
N VAL A 169 0.31 -25.61 -16.54
CA VAL A 169 -0.59 -26.28 -17.50
C VAL A 169 -1.29 -25.26 -18.38
N ALA A 170 -1.78 -24.17 -17.79
CA ALA A 170 -2.41 -23.08 -18.52
C ALA A 170 -1.47 -22.53 -19.59
N MET A 171 -0.18 -22.32 -19.32
CA MET A 171 0.79 -21.82 -20.32
C MET A 171 0.89 -22.70 -21.57
N PHE A 172 0.79 -24.03 -21.43
CA PHE A 172 0.87 -24.97 -22.57
C PHE A 172 -0.45 -25.14 -23.33
N LEU A 173 -1.58 -24.72 -22.78
CA LEU A 173 -2.87 -24.80 -23.48
C LEU A 173 -2.95 -23.76 -24.64
N PRO A 174 -3.49 -24.14 -25.81
CA PRO A 174 -3.71 -23.20 -26.91
C PRO A 174 -4.84 -22.21 -26.57
N ARG A 175 -5.09 -21.23 -27.45
CA ARG A 175 -6.14 -20.24 -27.22
C ARG A 175 -7.51 -20.91 -27.28
N TRP A 176 -8.36 -20.57 -26.32
CA TRP A 176 -9.76 -20.96 -26.34
C TRP A 176 -10.53 -20.04 -27.29
N GLU A 177 -11.19 -20.63 -28.28
CA GLU A 177 -11.96 -19.92 -29.30
C GLU A 177 -13.19 -20.75 -29.68
N GLN A 178 -14.37 -20.12 -29.76
CA GLN A 178 -15.63 -20.79 -30.14
C GLN A 178 -15.88 -22.13 -29.40
N ASN A 179 -15.78 -22.15 -28.06
CA ASN A 179 -16.01 -23.30 -27.19
C ASN A 179 -15.01 -24.47 -27.32
N ARG A 180 -13.92 -24.31 -28.07
CA ARG A 180 -12.88 -25.35 -28.18
C ARG A 180 -11.47 -24.74 -28.14
N TYR A 181 -10.50 -25.57 -27.77
CA TYR A 181 -9.09 -25.23 -27.80
C TYR A 181 -8.56 -25.46 -29.22
N LEU A 182 -8.23 -24.38 -29.93
CA LEU A 182 -7.75 -24.46 -31.32
C LEU A 182 -6.22 -24.38 -31.36
N TRP A 183 -5.58 -25.47 -31.76
CA TRP A 183 -4.11 -25.57 -31.91
C TRP A 183 -3.57 -24.82 -33.15
N ALA A 184 -4.43 -24.11 -33.89
CA ALA A 184 -4.14 -23.53 -35.19
C ALA A 184 -3.21 -22.29 -35.18
N ARG A 185 -2.84 -21.75 -34.00
CA ARG A 185 -2.05 -20.51 -33.88
C ARG A 185 -0.84 -20.56 -32.92
N GLY A 186 -0.38 -21.74 -32.52
CA GLY A 186 0.75 -21.90 -31.59
C GLY A 186 0.39 -21.62 -30.12
N SER A 187 1.35 -21.81 -29.21
CA SER A 187 1.15 -21.57 -27.77
C SER A 187 0.79 -20.12 -27.50
N SER A 188 -0.36 -19.87 -26.85
CA SER A 188 -0.82 -18.53 -26.51
C SER A 188 0.22 -17.74 -25.73
N TYR A 189 0.58 -16.58 -26.29
CA TYR A 189 1.30 -15.42 -25.75
C TYR A 189 1.60 -15.47 -24.24
N PHE A 190 2.73 -16.07 -23.86
CA PHE A 190 3.39 -15.70 -22.60
C PHE A 190 3.97 -14.30 -22.82
N ASP A 191 3.31 -13.25 -22.31
CA ASP A 191 3.87 -11.90 -22.35
C ASP A 191 4.97 -11.79 -21.27
N PRO A 192 6.25 -11.77 -21.65
CA PRO A 192 7.33 -11.68 -20.68
C PRO A 192 7.30 -10.34 -19.94
N ASN A 193 6.70 -9.30 -20.53
CA ASN A 193 6.61 -7.99 -19.90
C ASN A 193 5.68 -8.02 -18.68
N LEU A 194 4.57 -8.78 -18.73
CA LEU A 194 3.72 -8.95 -17.55
C LEU A 194 4.49 -9.60 -16.40
N CYS A 195 5.33 -10.60 -16.67
CA CYS A 195 6.19 -11.19 -15.63
C CYS A 195 7.16 -10.16 -15.04
N ARG A 196 7.73 -9.28 -15.86
CA ARG A 196 8.57 -8.16 -15.38
C ARG A 196 7.75 -7.19 -14.50
N GLY A 197 6.52 -6.87 -14.89
CA GLY A 197 5.59 -6.08 -14.09
C GLY A 197 5.27 -6.72 -12.73
N LEU A 198 4.98 -8.03 -12.70
CA LEU A 198 4.70 -8.77 -11.46
C LEU A 198 5.91 -8.81 -10.52
N ILE A 199 7.15 -8.86 -11.06
CA ILE A 199 8.37 -8.74 -10.26
C ILE A 199 8.49 -7.34 -9.62
N LEU A 200 8.15 -6.28 -10.35
CA LEU A 200 8.12 -4.92 -9.79
C LEU A 200 7.08 -4.80 -8.67
N ILE A 201 5.90 -5.39 -8.83
CA ILE A 201 4.89 -5.44 -7.77
C ILE A 201 5.42 -6.18 -6.53
N LEU A 202 6.14 -7.29 -6.70
CA LEU A 202 6.78 -7.97 -5.57
C LEU A 202 7.72 -7.04 -4.80
N PHE A 203 8.55 -6.26 -5.52
CA PHE A 203 9.44 -5.28 -4.90
C PHE A 203 8.68 -4.21 -4.13
N ALA A 204 7.60 -3.66 -4.69
CA ALA A 204 6.75 -2.70 -3.98
C ALA A 204 6.18 -3.28 -2.69
N VAL A 205 5.65 -4.51 -2.71
CA VAL A 205 5.06 -5.14 -1.52
C VAL A 205 6.14 -5.50 -0.49
N TRP A 206 7.38 -5.84 -0.90
CA TRP A 206 8.51 -6.00 0.03
C TRP A 206 8.87 -4.70 0.74
N ALA A 207 8.97 -3.58 0.02
CA ALA A 207 9.21 -2.27 0.63
C ALA A 207 8.10 -1.93 1.64
N MET A 208 6.83 -2.10 1.24
CA MET A 208 5.68 -1.92 2.14
C MET A 208 5.72 -2.84 3.37
N ALA A 209 6.18 -4.09 3.22
CA ALA A 209 6.35 -5.02 4.32
C ALA A 209 7.41 -4.57 5.33
N THR A 210 8.56 -4.08 4.85
CA THR A 210 9.60 -3.55 5.75
C THR A 210 9.14 -2.27 6.47
N MET A 211 8.43 -1.38 5.78
CA MET A 211 7.80 -0.20 6.37
C MET A 211 6.79 -0.57 7.47
N ALA A 212 5.88 -1.51 7.18
CA ALA A 212 4.90 -2.00 8.13
C ALA A 212 5.55 -2.69 9.35
N THR A 213 6.71 -3.30 9.16
CA THR A 213 7.52 -3.92 10.22
C THR A 213 8.15 -2.86 11.13
N ALA A 214 8.68 -1.78 10.55
CA ALA A 214 9.21 -0.66 11.35
C ALA A 214 8.13 -0.04 12.23
N LEU A 215 6.95 0.23 11.64
CA LEU A 215 5.83 0.81 12.37
C LEU A 215 5.27 -0.14 13.44
N SER A 216 5.25 -1.46 13.24
CA SER A 216 4.76 -2.41 14.24
C SER A 216 5.63 -2.52 15.49
N THR A 217 6.87 -2.00 15.46
CA THR A 217 7.72 -1.90 16.66
C THR A 217 7.21 -0.88 17.68
N ARG A 218 6.32 0.05 17.27
CA ARG A 218 5.78 1.12 18.13
C ARG A 218 4.27 1.20 18.13
N PHE A 219 3.65 0.98 16.99
CA PHE A 219 2.21 1.14 16.81
C PHE A 219 1.49 -0.20 16.91
N ASN A 220 0.28 -0.17 17.47
CA ASN A 220 -0.63 -1.32 17.45
C ASN A 220 -1.15 -1.58 16.03
N MET A 221 -1.80 -2.73 15.82
CA MET A 221 -2.25 -3.17 14.49
C MET A 221 -3.11 -2.13 13.76
N MET A 222 -4.08 -1.53 14.47
CA MET A 222 -5.01 -0.56 13.86
C MET A 222 -4.28 0.71 13.41
N SER A 223 -3.41 1.26 14.26
CA SER A 223 -2.66 2.47 13.92
C SER A 223 -1.64 2.20 12.81
N ASN A 224 -0.97 1.04 12.86
CA ASN A 224 -0.03 0.63 11.80
C ASN A 224 -0.74 0.55 10.43
N LEU A 225 -1.93 -0.06 10.38
CA LEU A 225 -2.72 -0.17 9.16
C LEU A 225 -3.12 1.21 8.62
N THR A 226 -3.63 2.10 9.47
CA THR A 226 -4.04 3.44 9.05
C THR A 226 -2.84 4.25 8.51
N ILE A 227 -1.71 4.24 9.21
CA ILE A 227 -0.51 4.96 8.77
C ILE A 227 0.01 4.39 7.45
N CYS A 228 0.10 3.06 7.34
CA CYS A 228 0.51 2.39 6.11
C CYS A 228 -0.41 2.70 4.92
N LEU A 229 -1.73 2.73 5.13
CA LEU A 229 -2.70 3.07 4.08
C LEU A 229 -2.57 4.54 3.63
N VAL A 230 -2.34 5.47 4.57
CA VAL A 230 -2.10 6.88 4.23
C VAL A 230 -0.82 7.02 3.41
N ILE A 231 0.28 6.39 3.84
CA ILE A 231 1.54 6.42 3.08
C ILE A 231 1.38 5.75 1.70
N PHE A 232 0.57 4.70 1.61
CA PHE A 232 0.25 4.06 0.34
C PHE A 232 -0.48 5.00 -0.63
N VAL A 233 -1.55 5.65 -0.18
CA VAL A 233 -2.31 6.60 -1.02
C VAL A 233 -1.46 7.81 -1.40
N VAL A 234 -0.73 8.39 -0.45
CA VAL A 234 0.18 9.52 -0.72
C VAL A 234 1.30 9.10 -1.68
N GLY A 235 1.85 7.90 -1.53
CA GLY A 235 2.88 7.36 -2.40
C GLY A 235 2.42 7.14 -3.85
N LEU A 236 1.17 6.70 -4.05
CA LEU A 236 0.56 6.58 -5.39
C LEU A 236 0.33 7.94 -6.05
N MET A 237 0.08 8.98 -5.27
CA MET A 237 -0.16 10.34 -5.76
C MET A 237 1.10 11.23 -5.74
N SER A 238 2.26 10.68 -5.39
CA SER A 238 3.49 11.45 -5.14
C SER A 238 3.93 12.28 -6.35
N ASP A 239 3.91 11.68 -7.55
CA ASP A 239 4.23 12.38 -8.81
C ASP A 239 3.29 13.55 -9.11
N TRP A 240 2.00 13.37 -8.82
CA TRP A 240 1.01 14.41 -9.02
C TRP A 240 1.23 15.59 -8.06
N PHE A 241 1.46 15.30 -6.77
CA PHE A 241 1.74 16.34 -5.78
C PHE A 241 3.03 17.09 -6.10
N HIS A 242 4.11 16.37 -6.40
CA HIS A 242 5.41 16.95 -6.72
C HIS A 242 5.34 17.80 -7.98
N GLY A 243 4.73 17.28 -9.05
CA GLY A 243 4.52 18.02 -10.30
C GLY A 243 3.68 19.27 -10.10
N ASN A 244 2.60 19.21 -9.32
CA ASN A 244 1.77 20.39 -9.05
C ASN A 244 2.53 21.45 -8.24
N ILE A 245 3.30 21.02 -7.24
CA ILE A 245 4.14 21.92 -6.45
C ILE A 245 5.17 22.58 -7.35
N ILE A 246 5.99 21.85 -8.10
CA ILE A 246 7.04 22.41 -8.98
C ILE A 246 6.45 23.40 -10.00
N ASN A 247 5.37 23.02 -10.67
CA ASN A 247 4.77 23.82 -11.75
C ASN A 247 4.07 25.10 -11.28
N THR A 248 3.86 25.29 -9.97
CA THR A 248 3.28 26.51 -9.40
C THR A 248 4.17 27.73 -9.72
N LYS A 249 3.64 28.73 -10.43
CA LYS A 249 4.38 29.95 -10.80
C LYS A 249 4.45 30.91 -9.62
N LEU A 250 5.40 31.85 -9.64
CA LEU A 250 5.49 32.91 -8.63
C LEU A 250 4.20 33.72 -8.55
N ALA A 251 3.59 34.05 -9.69
CA ALA A 251 2.31 34.75 -9.76
C ALA A 251 1.17 33.99 -9.06
N ASP A 252 1.19 32.65 -9.08
CA ASP A 252 0.20 31.83 -8.40
C ASP A 252 0.38 31.92 -6.87
N LEU A 253 1.63 31.91 -6.38
CA LEU A 253 1.93 32.11 -4.97
C LEU A 253 1.57 33.51 -4.48
N GLU A 254 1.82 34.55 -5.29
CA GLU A 254 1.40 35.92 -4.99
C GLU A 254 -0.13 36.01 -4.84
N ARG A 255 -0.88 35.33 -5.72
CA ARG A 255 -2.35 35.21 -5.61
C ARG A 255 -2.78 34.43 -4.36
N MET A 256 -2.07 33.35 -4.01
CA MET A 256 -2.36 32.60 -2.78
C MET A 256 -2.13 33.45 -1.53
N MET A 257 -1.17 34.37 -1.53
CA MET A 257 -0.94 35.30 -0.42
C MET A 257 -2.07 36.32 -0.24
N LEU A 258 -2.71 36.74 -1.33
CA LEU A 258 -3.93 37.57 -1.26
C LEU A 258 -5.10 36.82 -0.61
N SER A 259 -5.17 35.50 -0.81
CA SER A 259 -6.21 34.62 -0.25
C SER A 259 -5.74 33.82 0.97
N TRP A 260 -4.88 34.40 1.80
CA TRP A 260 -4.24 33.75 2.97
C TRP A 260 -5.22 33.09 3.94
N TYR A 261 -6.46 33.58 4.04
CA TYR A 261 -7.49 33.01 4.92
C TYR A 261 -7.83 31.55 4.59
N PHE A 262 -7.70 31.09 3.33
CA PHE A 262 -7.88 29.68 2.98
C PHE A 262 -6.80 28.77 3.58
N ILE A 263 -5.62 29.32 3.90
CA ILE A 263 -4.54 28.59 4.58
C ILE A 263 -4.79 28.54 6.09
N PHE A 264 -5.30 29.64 6.67
CA PHE A 264 -5.49 29.76 8.12
C PHE A 264 -6.75 29.08 8.65
N VAL A 265 -7.83 29.00 7.88
CA VAL A 265 -9.06 28.28 8.27
C VAL A 265 -8.79 26.81 8.63
N PRO A 266 -8.16 25.99 7.76
CA PRO A 266 -7.85 24.60 8.11
C PRO A 266 -6.87 24.48 9.28
N LEU A 267 -5.93 25.42 9.42
CA LEU A 267 -4.99 25.44 10.56
C LEU A 267 -5.72 25.72 11.89
N VAL A 268 -6.62 26.69 11.92
CA VAL A 268 -7.44 27.01 13.10
C VAL A 268 -8.39 25.87 13.44
N LEU A 269 -8.98 25.21 12.44
CA LEU A 269 -9.74 23.97 12.62
C LEU A 269 -8.89 22.87 13.28
N LEU A 270 -7.67 22.64 12.78
CA LEU A 270 -6.77 21.61 13.29
C LEU A 270 -6.34 21.91 14.74
N LEU A 271 -5.96 23.16 15.02
CA LEU A 271 -5.64 23.61 16.37
C LEU A 271 -6.83 23.47 17.32
N TRP A 272 -8.04 23.78 16.86
CA TRP A 272 -9.26 23.60 17.64
C TRP A 272 -9.52 22.11 17.97
N VAL A 273 -9.40 21.22 16.98
CA VAL A 273 -9.52 19.76 17.19
C VAL A 273 -8.49 19.26 18.20
N VAL A 274 -7.23 19.66 18.06
CA VAL A 274 -6.15 19.29 18.98
C VAL A 274 -6.44 19.82 20.39
N THR A 275 -6.92 21.06 20.50
CA THR A 275 -7.23 21.71 21.78
C THR A 275 -8.36 20.98 22.49
N ILE A 276 -9.43 20.61 21.79
CA ILE A 276 -10.54 19.83 22.37
C ILE A 276 -10.05 18.44 22.80
N LYS A 277 -9.31 17.74 21.94
CA LYS A 277 -8.83 16.38 22.22
C LYS A 277 -7.97 16.31 23.48
N HIS A 278 -7.15 17.33 23.72
CA HIS A 278 -6.27 17.40 24.88
C HIS A 278 -6.88 18.20 26.05
N PHE A 279 -8.10 18.72 25.92
CA PHE A 279 -8.74 19.52 26.97
C PHE A 279 -8.90 18.72 28.27
N HIS A 280 -9.37 17.48 28.17
CA HIS A 280 -9.58 16.59 29.32
C HIS A 280 -8.28 16.18 30.03
N GLN A 281 -7.12 16.31 29.39
CA GLN A 281 -5.82 15.92 29.95
C GLN A 281 -5.17 17.05 30.78
N ARG A 282 -5.73 18.27 30.76
CA ARG A 282 -5.18 19.42 31.46
C ARG A 282 -5.77 19.54 32.87
N ARG A 283 -4.96 19.29 33.91
CA ARG A 283 -5.32 19.58 35.30
C ARG A 283 -5.22 21.10 35.56
N ASN A 284 -6.16 21.65 36.32
CA ASN A 284 -6.20 23.06 36.80
C ASN A 284 -6.48 24.16 35.74
N LEU A 285 -7.50 24.01 34.90
CA LEU A 285 -7.97 25.10 34.02
C LEU A 285 -9.10 25.91 34.67
N LYS A 286 -8.96 27.24 34.66
CA LYS A 286 -10.06 28.19 34.93
C LYS A 286 -10.98 28.41 33.71
N LEU A 287 -10.58 27.93 32.54
CA LEU A 287 -11.31 28.09 31.27
C LEU A 287 -12.38 27.00 31.09
N ARG A 288 -13.58 27.40 30.66
CA ARG A 288 -14.69 26.50 30.34
C ARG A 288 -14.63 26.09 28.87
N VAL A 289 -15.11 24.89 28.55
CA VAL A 289 -15.11 24.33 27.18
C VAL A 289 -15.79 25.27 26.17
N TRP A 290 -16.90 25.90 26.55
CA TRP A 290 -17.61 26.85 25.68
C TRP A 290 -16.78 28.09 25.30
N GLU A 291 -15.83 28.51 26.13
CA GLU A 291 -14.94 29.65 25.81
C GLU A 291 -14.01 29.30 24.65
N ILE A 292 -13.57 28.03 24.54
CA ILE A 292 -12.76 27.55 23.42
C ILE A 292 -13.58 27.51 22.11
N HIS A 293 -14.84 27.04 22.19
CA HIS A 293 -15.74 27.07 21.03
C HIS A 293 -16.06 28.49 20.57
N LEU A 294 -16.23 29.42 21.52
CA LEU A 294 -16.49 30.82 21.23
C LEU A 294 -15.30 31.48 20.52
N VAL A 295 -14.08 31.28 21.03
CA VAL A 295 -12.85 31.79 20.39
C VAL A 295 -12.69 31.23 18.98
N PHE A 296 -12.93 29.92 18.79
CA PHE A 296 -12.89 29.31 17.47
C PHE A 296 -13.93 29.89 16.52
N ALA A 297 -15.18 30.03 16.97
CA ALA A 297 -16.27 30.60 16.18
C ALA A 297 -15.98 32.05 15.77
N MET A 298 -15.41 32.86 16.67
CA MET A 298 -14.99 34.24 16.36
C MET A 298 -13.86 34.29 15.32
N LEU A 299 -12.84 33.44 15.47
CA LEU A 299 -11.71 33.40 14.53
C LEU A 299 -12.14 32.93 13.14
N VAL A 300 -12.89 31.83 13.06
CA VAL A 300 -13.38 31.30 11.79
C VAL A 300 -14.40 32.26 11.15
N GLY A 301 -15.30 32.84 11.96
CA GLY A 301 -16.23 33.86 11.51
C GLY A 301 -15.51 35.05 10.88
N GLY A 302 -14.46 35.56 11.51
CA GLY A 302 -13.63 36.64 10.97
C GLY A 302 -12.98 36.29 9.63
N PHE A 303 -12.43 35.08 9.50
CA PHE A 303 -11.84 34.63 8.23
C PHE A 303 -12.88 34.45 7.12
N ILE A 304 -14.06 33.91 7.44
CA ILE A 304 -15.16 33.76 6.47
C ILE A 304 -15.67 35.13 6.03
N SER A 305 -15.87 36.08 6.95
CA SER A 305 -16.28 37.45 6.62
C SER A 305 -15.25 38.13 5.71
N LYS A 306 -13.95 37.94 5.97
CA LYS A 306 -12.87 38.45 5.11
C LYS A 306 -12.88 37.78 3.73
N ALA A 307 -13.08 36.46 3.68
CA ALA A 307 -13.19 35.71 2.42
C ALA A 307 -14.33 36.22 1.53
N VAL A 308 -15.50 36.46 2.12
CA VAL A 308 -16.67 37.01 1.42
C VAL A 308 -16.40 38.43 0.95
N ALA A 309 -15.83 39.29 1.80
CA ALA A 309 -15.47 40.65 1.42
C ALA A 309 -14.45 40.68 0.28
N ASP A 310 -13.44 39.81 0.30
CA ASP A 310 -12.40 39.75 -0.73
C ASP A 310 -12.92 39.19 -2.06
N HIS A 311 -13.90 38.28 -2.01
CA HIS A 311 -14.61 37.80 -3.21
C HIS A 311 -15.47 38.90 -3.84
N ILE A 312 -16.26 39.63 -3.03
CA ILE A 312 -17.09 40.76 -3.48
C ILE A 312 -16.22 41.86 -4.09
N ASN A 313 -15.11 42.19 -3.45
CA ASN A 313 -14.20 43.26 -3.88
C ASN A 313 -13.19 42.84 -4.97
N GLN A 314 -13.32 41.62 -5.51
CA GLN A 314 -12.44 41.08 -6.56
C GLN A 314 -10.94 41.25 -6.23
N VAL A 315 -10.55 41.02 -4.98
CA VAL A 315 -9.18 41.27 -4.49
C VAL A 315 -8.11 40.47 -5.25
N HIS A 316 -8.49 39.36 -5.87
CA HIS A 316 -7.63 38.58 -6.76
C HIS A 316 -7.12 39.33 -8.01
N LEU A 317 -7.74 40.46 -8.37
CA LEU A 317 -7.30 41.36 -9.43
C LEU A 317 -6.42 42.51 -8.94
N GLN A 318 -6.33 42.70 -7.61
CA GLN A 318 -5.50 43.74 -7.02
C GLN A 318 -4.04 43.29 -6.96
N GLU A 319 -3.12 44.26 -7.05
CA GLU A 319 -1.71 43.95 -6.85
C GLU A 319 -1.40 43.63 -5.38
N PRO A 320 -0.65 42.55 -5.11
CA PRO A 320 -0.25 42.22 -3.74
C PRO A 320 0.67 43.28 -3.14
N ALA A 321 0.55 43.48 -1.83
CA ALA A 321 1.43 44.39 -1.10
C ALA A 321 2.90 43.97 -1.22
N PRO A 322 3.88 44.91 -1.13
CA PRO A 322 5.30 44.61 -1.33
C PRO A 322 5.83 43.48 -0.43
N TRP A 323 5.37 43.44 0.83
CA TRP A 323 5.74 42.39 1.78
C TRP A 323 5.18 41.01 1.39
N MET A 324 4.00 40.96 0.77
CA MET A 324 3.42 39.71 0.25
C MET A 324 4.22 39.22 -0.95
N LYS A 325 4.60 40.10 -1.88
CA LYS A 325 5.47 39.74 -3.01
C LYS A 325 6.84 39.21 -2.50
N ALA A 326 7.42 39.86 -1.50
CA ALA A 326 8.67 39.42 -0.88
C ALA A 326 8.55 38.04 -0.20
N ALA A 327 7.48 37.80 0.55
CA ALA A 327 7.22 36.52 1.19
C ALA A 327 6.94 35.41 0.15
N ALA A 328 6.16 35.69 -0.90
CA ALA A 328 5.89 34.76 -2.00
C ALA A 328 7.18 34.36 -2.73
N ARG A 329 8.10 35.31 -2.93
CA ARG A 329 9.42 35.05 -3.51
C ARG A 329 10.27 34.15 -2.64
N GLY A 330 10.33 34.41 -1.34
CA GLY A 330 11.04 33.54 -0.39
C GLY A 330 10.49 32.11 -0.38
N ILE A 331 9.17 31.96 -0.41
CA ILE A 331 8.52 30.64 -0.54
C ILE A 331 8.88 30.00 -1.88
N TYR A 332 8.81 30.74 -2.99
CA TYR A 332 9.11 30.23 -4.33
C TYR A 332 10.54 29.69 -4.45
N GLU A 333 11.52 30.38 -3.89
CA GLU A 333 12.92 29.98 -3.88
C GLU A 333 13.15 28.70 -3.05
N MET A 334 12.46 28.55 -1.92
CA MET A 334 12.57 27.37 -1.04
C MET A 334 11.70 26.18 -1.51
N LYS A 335 10.60 26.46 -2.24
CA LYS A 335 9.55 25.51 -2.62
C LYS A 335 10.13 24.26 -3.29
N ASN A 336 10.99 24.44 -4.29
CA ASN A 336 11.50 23.33 -5.08
C ASN A 336 12.38 22.40 -4.24
N GLY A 337 13.30 22.96 -3.44
CA GLY A 337 14.17 22.16 -2.57
C GLY A 337 13.38 21.37 -1.52
N VAL A 338 12.35 21.97 -0.92
CA VAL A 338 11.46 21.27 0.03
C VAL A 338 10.63 20.21 -0.69
N ALA A 339 10.09 20.51 -1.88
CA ALA A 339 9.30 19.56 -2.67
C ALA A 339 10.13 18.34 -3.07
N ASP A 340 11.36 18.54 -3.53
CA ASP A 340 12.28 17.46 -3.92
C ASP A 340 12.68 16.61 -2.71
N ALA A 341 12.98 17.23 -1.56
CA ALA A 341 13.30 16.50 -0.33
C ALA A 341 12.12 15.64 0.16
N VAL A 342 10.90 16.20 0.14
CA VAL A 342 9.68 15.47 0.53
C VAL A 342 9.38 14.35 -0.47
N TYR A 343 9.53 14.60 -1.77
CA TYR A 343 9.32 13.60 -2.82
C TYR A 343 10.33 12.45 -2.72
N ALA A 344 11.58 12.72 -2.38
CA ALA A 344 12.59 11.69 -2.16
C ALA A 344 12.34 10.82 -0.90
N ALA A 345 11.69 11.39 0.12
CA ALA A 345 11.38 10.68 1.37
C ALA A 345 10.12 9.80 1.27
N ILE A 346 9.17 10.17 0.40
CA ILE A 346 7.92 9.44 0.21
C ILE A 346 8.16 8.32 -0.81
N PRO A 347 7.85 7.05 -0.47
CA PRO A 347 7.99 5.97 -1.43
C PRO A 347 6.97 6.14 -2.58
N ASN A 348 7.48 6.23 -3.81
CA ASN A 348 6.65 6.29 -5.00
C ASN A 348 6.26 4.88 -5.47
N TRP A 349 5.04 4.46 -5.16
CA TRP A 349 4.51 3.15 -5.56
C TRP A 349 4.08 3.08 -7.03
N GLN A 350 3.81 4.24 -7.65
CA GLN A 350 3.38 4.35 -9.04
C GLN A 350 4.44 3.82 -10.01
N GLN A 351 5.72 3.92 -9.64
CA GLN A 351 6.83 3.38 -10.44
C GLN A 351 6.76 1.85 -10.62
N PHE A 352 6.16 1.13 -9.68
CA PHE A 352 6.03 -0.32 -9.76
C PHE A 352 4.74 -0.78 -10.44
N TRP A 353 3.76 0.13 -10.59
CA TRP A 353 2.47 -0.13 -11.21
C TRP A 353 2.47 0.25 -12.70
N LEU A 354 3.07 -0.61 -13.53
CA LEU A 354 3.24 -0.37 -14.97
C LEU A 354 2.06 -0.82 -15.86
N ALA A 355 0.82 -0.76 -15.37
CA ALA A 355 -0.34 -1.26 -16.11
C ALA A 355 -0.54 -0.56 -17.46
N ASP A 356 -0.35 0.77 -17.52
CA ASP A 356 -0.46 1.52 -18.77
C ASP A 356 0.65 1.20 -19.78
N ALA A 357 1.87 0.95 -19.30
CA ALA A 357 2.98 0.56 -20.17
C ALA A 357 2.75 -0.84 -20.76
N LEU A 358 2.26 -1.78 -19.94
CA LEU A 358 1.87 -3.12 -20.38
C LEU A 358 0.74 -3.06 -21.41
N ALA A 359 -0.28 -2.24 -21.18
CA ALA A 359 -1.40 -2.08 -22.11
C ALA A 359 -0.99 -1.47 -23.46
N LYS A 360 0.07 -0.64 -23.48
CA LYS A 360 0.65 -0.09 -24.72
C LYS A 360 1.61 -1.05 -25.43
N GLY A 361 1.85 -2.25 -24.89
CA GLY A 361 2.84 -3.19 -25.42
C GLY A 361 4.28 -2.71 -25.27
N SER A 362 4.55 -1.78 -24.34
CA SER A 362 5.89 -1.25 -24.13
C SER A 362 6.77 -2.30 -23.45
N ILE A 363 7.98 -2.50 -23.99
CA ILE A 363 8.95 -3.43 -23.41
C ILE A 363 9.53 -2.80 -22.15
N ILE A 364 9.40 -3.47 -21.01
CA ILE A 364 10.00 -3.04 -19.75
C ILE A 364 11.49 -3.40 -19.78
N PRO A 365 12.42 -2.42 -19.80
CA PRO A 365 13.85 -2.71 -19.88
C PRO A 365 14.35 -3.46 -18.64
N GLY A 366 15.31 -4.37 -18.81
CA GLY A 366 15.96 -5.05 -17.67
C GLY A 366 16.69 -4.08 -16.74
N THR A 367 17.19 -2.96 -17.28
CA THR A 367 17.80 -1.87 -16.48
C THR A 367 16.80 -1.24 -15.53
N TYR A 368 15.53 -1.09 -15.96
CA TYR A 368 14.46 -0.58 -15.10
C TYR A 368 14.18 -1.52 -13.93
N LEU A 369 14.14 -2.83 -14.18
CA LEU A 369 13.99 -3.83 -13.12
C LEU A 369 15.14 -3.77 -12.11
N LEU A 370 16.38 -3.64 -12.58
CA LEU A 370 17.56 -3.54 -11.73
C LEU A 370 17.52 -2.27 -10.86
N MET A 371 17.16 -1.13 -11.46
CA MET A 371 17.02 0.14 -10.74
C MET A 371 15.89 0.07 -9.71
N GLY A 372 14.74 -0.50 -10.08
CA GLY A 372 13.62 -0.74 -9.15
C GLY A 372 14.00 -1.67 -8.00
N ALA A 373 14.77 -2.73 -8.27
CA ALA A 373 15.30 -3.60 -7.24
C ALA A 373 16.25 -2.86 -6.28
N LEU A 374 17.22 -2.11 -6.82
CA LEU A 374 18.16 -1.31 -6.03
C LEU A 374 17.43 -0.31 -5.13
N TYR A 375 16.48 0.43 -5.71
CA TYR A 375 15.62 1.36 -4.98
C TYR A 375 14.92 0.67 -3.82
N VAL A 376 14.28 -0.48 -4.06
CA VAL A 376 13.58 -1.23 -3.00
C VAL A 376 14.53 -1.78 -1.95
N PHE A 377 15.71 -2.29 -2.33
CA PHE A 377 16.69 -2.76 -1.34
C PHE A 377 17.19 -1.64 -0.44
N LEU A 378 17.37 -0.43 -0.96
CA LEU A 378 17.73 0.74 -0.16
C LEU A 378 16.61 1.12 0.81
N PHE A 379 15.34 1.14 0.36
CA PHE A 379 14.19 1.36 1.24
C PHE A 379 14.06 0.28 2.31
N MET A 380 14.22 -0.99 1.93
CA MET A 380 14.18 -2.12 2.87
C MET A 380 15.28 -2.00 3.93
N PHE A 381 16.50 -1.62 3.52
CA PHE A 381 17.61 -1.39 4.44
C PHE A 381 17.29 -0.23 5.39
N MET A 382 16.84 0.91 4.86
CA MET A 382 16.43 2.08 5.63
C MET A 382 15.33 1.76 6.64
N PHE A 383 14.25 1.09 6.22
CA PHE A 383 13.15 0.73 7.12
C PHE A 383 13.56 -0.35 8.13
N THR A 384 14.49 -1.24 7.80
CA THR A 384 15.03 -2.21 8.76
C THR A 384 15.87 -1.49 9.83
N LEU A 385 16.71 -0.52 9.44
CA LEU A 385 17.43 0.32 10.39
C LEU A 385 16.47 1.12 11.27
N LEU A 386 15.42 1.69 10.69
CA LEU A 386 14.38 2.39 11.43
C LEU A 386 13.68 1.46 12.42
N ALA A 387 13.34 0.24 12.02
CA ALA A 387 12.75 -0.77 12.90
C ALA A 387 13.67 -1.11 14.09
N VAL A 388 14.97 -1.27 13.83
CA VAL A 388 15.97 -1.52 14.87
C VAL A 388 16.09 -0.33 15.82
N ALA A 389 16.21 0.89 15.30
CA ALA A 389 16.31 2.11 16.11
C ALA A 389 15.07 2.31 16.98
N MET A 390 13.88 2.22 16.38
CA MET A 390 12.61 2.33 17.09
C MET A 390 12.43 1.24 18.14
N PHE A 391 12.97 0.04 17.92
CA PHE A 391 12.92 -1.05 18.89
C PHE A 391 13.98 -0.92 20.01
N ALA A 392 15.15 -0.36 19.72
CA ALA A 392 16.23 -0.15 20.70
C ALA A 392 15.78 0.76 21.85
N ASP A 393 15.11 1.86 21.51
CA ASP A 393 14.61 2.86 22.46
C ASP A 393 13.34 2.40 23.22
N ARG A 394 12.84 1.18 22.96
CA ARG A 394 11.66 0.67 23.66
C ARG A 394 12.11 -0.07 24.92
N GLU A 395 11.87 0.53 26.08
CA GLU A 395 12.01 -0.15 27.37
C GLU A 395 10.92 -1.22 27.51
N VAL A 396 11.22 -2.43 27.03
CA VAL A 396 10.26 -3.54 26.98
C VAL A 396 9.75 -3.96 28.39
N GLY A 397 10.41 -3.52 29.48
CA GLY A 397 10.09 -3.90 30.86
C GLY A 397 9.26 -2.93 31.71
N LYS A 398 9.16 -1.62 31.39
CA LYS A 398 8.52 -0.65 32.31
C LYS A 398 7.00 -0.58 32.25
N GLN A 399 6.36 -1.12 31.20
CA GLN A 399 4.90 -1.04 31.03
C GLN A 399 4.09 -2.09 31.80
N MET A 400 4.75 -3.05 32.48
CA MET A 400 4.07 -4.11 33.24
C MET A 400 3.88 -3.75 34.74
N ILE A 401 4.29 -2.54 35.16
CA ILE A 401 4.24 -2.08 36.57
C ILE A 401 3.39 -0.80 36.71
N GLY A 402 2.51 -0.51 35.75
CA GLY A 402 1.68 0.70 35.71
C GLY A 402 0.20 0.39 35.78
#